data_AF-A0A835HLN1-F1
#
_entry.id   AF-A0A835HLN1-F1
#
_cell.length_a   1.000
_cell.length_b   1.000
_cell.length_c   1.000
_cell.angle_alpha   90.00
_cell.angle_beta   90.00
_cell.angle_gamma   90.00
#
_symmetry.space_group_name_H-M   'P 1'
#
loop_
_entity.id
_entity.type
_entity.pdbx_description
1 polymer ?
#
loop_
_entity_poly.entity_id
_entity_poly.type
_entity_poly.pdbx_seq_one_letter_code
_entity_poly.pdbx_strand_id
1 'polypeptide(L)'
;MGAAVASATELLASHCLEIAESASADHDRVASVVRSAVGVRTPGDLMTLTAAAATALRGAAALKARLPKEARNNATIIPYERGLTEICHSELEIMDSPCKGELLLRTQTGVLRWKRVSVYINKSFQVIVKLKSKHVGGAFSKKKKCVVYGICEGISTWTTSDTKNSLEESSHFGLRTAQGVLEFKSKNKDQRQRWVDNVRYLLHKAGGVDGMESSLELLKINRDI
;
A
#
# COMPACT_ATOMS: atom_id res chain seq x y z
N MET A 1 -40.55 -18.63 -32.36
CA MET A 1 -39.48 -19.05 -31.42
C MET A 1 -38.23 -18.17 -31.53
N GLY A 2 -37.72 -17.85 -32.72
CA GLY A 2 -36.49 -17.04 -32.88
C GLY A 2 -36.47 -15.69 -32.15
N ALA A 3 -37.58 -14.92 -32.17
CA ALA A 3 -37.65 -13.62 -31.49
C ALA A 3 -37.56 -13.71 -29.96
N ALA A 4 -38.20 -14.72 -29.35
CA ALA A 4 -38.15 -14.93 -27.90
C ALA A 4 -36.75 -15.37 -27.44
N VAL A 5 -36.09 -16.22 -28.24
CA VAL A 5 -34.71 -16.64 -27.97
C VAL A 5 -33.74 -15.46 -28.10
N ALA A 6 -33.91 -14.61 -29.13
CA ALA A 6 -33.09 -13.42 -29.32
C ALA A 6 -33.19 -12.44 -28.11
N SER A 7 -34.42 -12.17 -27.65
CA SER A 7 -34.65 -11.31 -26.48
C SER A 7 -34.04 -11.88 -25.19
N ALA A 8 -34.15 -13.19 -24.98
CA ALA A 8 -33.50 -13.85 -23.84
C ALA A 8 -31.97 -13.77 -23.91
N THR A 9 -31.39 -13.94 -25.11
CA THR A 9 -29.93 -13.82 -25.28
C THR A 9 -29.43 -12.39 -25.09
N GLU A 10 -30.21 -11.38 -25.48
CA GLU A 10 -29.87 -9.97 -25.29
C GLU A 10 -29.84 -9.61 -23.80
N LEU A 11 -30.83 -10.06 -23.02
CA LEU A 11 -30.83 -9.90 -21.56
C LEU A 11 -29.63 -10.59 -20.90
N LEU A 12 -29.31 -11.81 -21.33
CA LEU A 12 -28.14 -12.53 -20.84
C LEU A 12 -26.84 -11.78 -21.16
N ALA A 13 -26.71 -11.24 -22.38
CA ALA A 13 -25.55 -10.46 -22.77
C ALA A 13 -25.41 -9.17 -21.94
N SER A 14 -26.52 -8.46 -21.70
CA SER A 14 -26.57 -7.29 -20.83
C SER A 14 -26.14 -7.61 -19.40
N HIS A 15 -26.63 -8.71 -18.83
CA HIS A 15 -26.25 -9.12 -17.47
C HIS A 15 -24.78 -9.57 -17.37
N CYS A 16 -24.26 -10.28 -18.39
CA CYS A 16 -22.85 -10.66 -18.43
C CYS A 16 -21.92 -9.42 -18.51
N LEU A 17 -22.34 -8.38 -19.23
CA LEU A 17 -21.61 -7.12 -19.32
C LEU A 17 -21.54 -6.43 -17.95
N GLU A 18 -22.66 -6.33 -17.23
CA GLU A 18 -22.72 -5.75 -15.89
C GLU A 18 -21.79 -6.49 -14.90
N ILE A 19 -21.78 -7.82 -14.95
CA ILE A 19 -20.88 -8.64 -14.14
C ILE A 19 -19.41 -8.33 -14.48
N ALA A 20 -19.07 -8.20 -15.76
CA ALA A 20 -17.71 -7.87 -16.19
C ALA A 20 -17.27 -6.48 -15.69
N GLU A 21 -18.14 -5.48 -15.78
CA GLU A 21 -17.89 -4.11 -15.29
C GLU A 21 -17.75 -4.08 -13.77
N SER A 22 -18.58 -4.83 -13.03
CA SER A 22 -18.45 -4.98 -11.56
C SER A 22 -17.12 -5.62 -11.16
N ALA A 23 -16.53 -6.44 -12.05
CA ALA A 23 -15.20 -7.01 -11.91
C ALA A 23 -14.07 -6.08 -12.42
N SER A 24 -14.36 -4.79 -12.62
CA SER A 24 -13.44 -3.75 -13.10
C SER A 24 -12.93 -3.96 -14.54
N ALA A 25 -13.71 -4.64 -15.39
CA ALA A 25 -13.44 -4.62 -16.83
C ALA A 25 -13.94 -3.30 -17.43
N ASP A 26 -13.08 -2.60 -18.15
CA ASP A 26 -13.44 -1.38 -18.85
C ASP A 26 -14.21 -1.68 -20.16
N HIS A 27 -15.11 -0.77 -20.54
CA HIS A 27 -16.03 -0.94 -21.66
C HIS A 27 -15.30 -1.18 -22.99
N ASP A 28 -14.21 -0.45 -23.25
CA ASP A 28 -13.39 -0.62 -24.47
C ASP A 28 -12.75 -2.00 -24.55
N ARG A 29 -12.32 -2.51 -23.39
CA ARG A 29 -11.72 -3.84 -23.28
C ARG A 29 -12.76 -4.93 -23.49
N VAL A 30 -13.97 -4.78 -22.98
CA VAL A 30 -15.08 -5.72 -23.25
C VAL A 30 -15.46 -5.70 -24.72
N ALA A 31 -15.62 -4.51 -25.32
CA ALA A 31 -15.94 -4.37 -26.74
C ALA A 31 -14.87 -4.97 -27.67
N SER A 32 -13.59 -4.86 -27.29
CA SER A 32 -12.48 -5.49 -28.01
C SER A 32 -12.56 -7.03 -27.94
N VAL A 33 -12.79 -7.59 -26.75
CA VAL A 33 -12.91 -9.05 -26.55
C VAL A 33 -14.12 -9.61 -27.29
N VAL A 34 -15.28 -8.95 -27.23
CA VAL A 34 -16.48 -9.35 -27.96
C VAL A 34 -16.21 -9.36 -29.46
N ARG A 35 -15.61 -8.29 -30.02
CA ARG A 35 -15.24 -8.25 -31.44
C ARG A 35 -14.28 -9.38 -31.84
N SER A 36 -13.34 -9.74 -30.97
CA SER A 36 -12.46 -10.88 -31.20
C SER A 36 -13.18 -12.23 -31.11
N ALA A 37 -14.23 -12.33 -30.29
CA ALA A 37 -15.00 -13.57 -30.09
C ALA A 37 -16.01 -13.84 -31.22
N VAL A 38 -16.40 -12.83 -32.01
CA VAL A 38 -17.27 -12.98 -33.20
C VAL A 38 -16.63 -13.91 -34.26
N GLY A 39 -15.32 -14.16 -34.20
CA GLY A 39 -14.61 -15.11 -35.07
C GLY A 39 -14.79 -16.60 -34.71
N VAL A 40 -15.40 -16.94 -33.57
CA VAL A 40 -15.55 -18.32 -33.09
C VAL A 40 -16.66 -19.02 -33.87
N ARG A 41 -16.31 -19.98 -34.72
CA ARG A 41 -17.27 -20.68 -35.58
C ARG A 41 -17.25 -22.19 -35.39
N THR A 42 -16.16 -22.72 -34.83
CA THR A 42 -15.97 -24.16 -34.68
C THR A 42 -15.87 -24.58 -33.20
N PRO A 43 -16.19 -25.84 -32.88
CA PRO A 43 -15.96 -26.39 -31.55
C PRO A 43 -14.48 -26.31 -31.11
N GLY A 44 -13.55 -26.39 -32.06
CA GLY A 44 -12.10 -26.25 -31.81
C GLY A 44 -11.71 -24.84 -31.35
N ASP A 45 -12.34 -23.81 -31.91
CA ASP A 45 -12.14 -22.41 -31.50
C ASP A 45 -12.62 -22.20 -30.05
N LEU A 46 -13.79 -22.77 -29.71
CA LEU A 46 -14.33 -22.71 -28.35
C LEU A 46 -13.42 -23.43 -27.34
N MET A 47 -12.89 -24.60 -27.70
CA MET A 47 -11.91 -25.32 -26.88
C MET A 47 -10.64 -24.49 -26.66
N THR A 48 -10.15 -23.84 -27.70
CA THR A 48 -8.95 -22.99 -27.64
C THR A 48 -9.17 -21.77 -26.73
N LEU A 49 -10.29 -21.06 -26.87
CA LEU A 49 -10.65 -19.96 -25.98
C LEU A 49 -10.79 -20.40 -24.52
N THR A 50 -11.41 -21.56 -24.29
CA THR A 50 -11.58 -22.11 -22.95
C THR A 50 -10.22 -22.46 -22.32
N ALA A 51 -9.31 -23.06 -23.10
CA ALA A 51 -7.95 -23.36 -22.66
C ALA A 51 -7.14 -22.07 -22.38
N ALA A 52 -7.30 -21.04 -23.21
CA ALA A 52 -6.69 -19.73 -23.02
C ALA A 52 -7.21 -19.06 -21.74
N ALA A 53 -8.53 -19.06 -21.51
CA ALA A 53 -9.14 -18.53 -20.29
C ALA A 53 -8.67 -19.26 -19.04
N ALA A 54 -8.64 -20.60 -19.05
CA ALA A 54 -8.13 -21.40 -17.93
C ALA A 54 -6.65 -21.12 -17.64
N THR A 55 -5.85 -20.86 -18.68
CA THR A 55 -4.44 -20.50 -18.54
C THR A 55 -4.27 -19.09 -17.99
N ALA A 56 -5.08 -18.12 -18.45
CA ALA A 56 -5.09 -16.76 -17.92
C ALA A 56 -5.51 -16.73 -16.44
N LEU A 57 -6.52 -17.51 -16.04
CA LEU A 57 -6.94 -17.63 -14.63
C LEU A 57 -5.85 -18.24 -13.75
N ARG A 58 -5.20 -19.31 -14.21
CA ARG A 58 -4.03 -19.90 -13.51
C ARG A 58 -2.87 -18.92 -13.45
N GLY A 59 -2.62 -18.16 -14.52
CA GLY A 59 -1.63 -17.09 -14.56
C GLY A 59 -1.94 -15.99 -13.54
N ALA A 60 -3.19 -15.52 -13.47
CA ALA A 60 -3.62 -14.53 -12.49
C ALA A 60 -3.50 -15.05 -11.05
N ALA A 61 -3.87 -16.30 -10.78
CA ALA A 61 -3.69 -16.94 -9.47
C ALA A 61 -2.20 -17.10 -9.10
N ALA A 62 -1.37 -17.53 -10.06
CA ALA A 62 0.07 -17.64 -9.88
C ALA A 62 0.71 -16.26 -9.65
N LEU A 63 0.26 -15.21 -10.35
CA LEU A 63 0.68 -13.83 -10.11
C LEU A 63 0.22 -13.34 -8.73
N LYS A 64 -1.00 -13.63 -8.29
CA LYS A 64 -1.47 -13.34 -6.93
C LYS A 64 -0.67 -14.09 -5.85
N ALA A 65 -0.25 -15.33 -6.13
CA ALA A 65 0.60 -16.12 -5.23
C ALA A 65 2.07 -15.65 -5.23
N ARG A 66 2.56 -15.13 -6.37
CA ARG A 66 3.87 -14.50 -6.52
C ARG A 66 3.89 -13.05 -6.05
N LEU A 67 2.72 -12.42 -5.92
CA LEU A 67 2.58 -11.11 -5.31
C LEU A 67 3.18 -11.23 -3.91
N PRO A 68 4.28 -10.50 -3.64
CA PRO A 68 5.24 -10.96 -2.67
C PRO A 68 4.70 -10.98 -1.25
N LYS A 69 4.50 -12.18 -0.71
CA LYS A 69 4.54 -12.41 0.73
C LYS A 69 5.99 -12.42 1.26
N GLU A 70 7.00 -12.58 0.39
CA GLU A 70 8.42 -12.66 0.78
C GLU A 70 9.44 -11.96 -0.15
N ALA A 71 9.05 -11.23 -1.21
CA ALA A 71 9.97 -10.36 -1.97
C ALA A 71 9.72 -8.90 -1.59
N ARG A 72 10.39 -8.46 -0.52
CA ARG A 72 10.61 -7.04 -0.27
C ARG A 72 12.09 -6.71 -0.24
N ASN A 73 12.82 -7.34 -1.15
CA ASN A 73 13.92 -6.72 -1.86
C ASN A 73 13.46 -6.69 -3.32
N ASN A 74 13.15 -5.49 -3.81
CA ASN A 74 13.33 -5.02 -5.18
C ASN A 74 12.79 -3.59 -5.20
N ALA A 75 13.71 -2.66 -5.45
CA ALA A 75 13.51 -1.24 -5.69
C ALA A 75 12.40 -0.55 -4.86
N THR A 76 12.82 0.10 -3.77
CA THR A 76 12.24 1.41 -3.48
C THR A 76 12.49 2.26 -4.72
N ILE A 77 11.54 2.32 -5.66
CA ILE A 77 11.49 3.43 -6.60
C ILE A 77 11.06 4.61 -5.73
N ILE A 78 12.04 5.30 -5.16
CA ILE A 78 11.95 6.74 -5.01
C ILE A 78 11.98 7.24 -6.46
N PRO A 79 10.90 7.82 -6.99
CA PRO A 79 10.98 8.46 -8.29
C PRO A 79 11.98 9.60 -8.13
N TYR A 80 13.03 9.54 -8.96
CA TYR A 80 14.13 10.51 -9.09
C TYR A 80 15.31 10.36 -8.13
N GLU A 81 16.36 9.66 -8.59
CA GLU A 81 17.73 10.05 -8.29
C GLU A 81 18.57 9.78 -9.55
N ARG A 82 18.85 10.84 -10.31
CA ARG A 82 19.85 10.86 -11.37
C ARG A 82 20.97 11.80 -10.91
N GLY A 83 22.15 11.22 -10.65
CA GLY A 83 23.37 11.92 -10.20
C GLY A 83 23.31 12.31 -8.73
N LEU A 84 24.31 12.08 -7.88
CA LEU A 84 25.75 12.13 -8.09
C LEU A 84 26.45 11.45 -6.89
N THR A 85 27.49 10.67 -7.19
CA THR A 85 28.70 10.38 -6.36
C THR A 85 28.60 9.71 -4.98
N GLU A 86 29.29 8.56 -4.90
CA GLU A 86 29.95 8.02 -3.71
C GLU A 86 30.79 9.07 -2.99
N ILE A 87 30.46 9.40 -1.74
CA ILE A 87 31.45 9.66 -0.66
C ILE A 87 30.88 9.09 0.65
N CYS A 88 31.67 8.22 1.27
CA CYS A 88 31.47 7.71 2.62
C CYS A 88 31.44 8.84 3.65
N HIS A 89 30.29 9.24 4.21
CA HIS A 89 30.26 9.86 5.53
C HIS A 89 28.97 9.54 6.27
N SER A 90 29.14 9.12 7.52
CA SER A 90 28.17 9.11 8.60
C SER A 90 27.25 10.33 8.52
N GLU A 91 26.06 10.16 7.94
CA GLU A 91 25.18 11.30 7.73
C GLU A 91 24.08 11.31 8.77
N LEU A 92 24.41 12.04 9.84
CA LEU A 92 23.46 12.80 10.64
C LEU A 92 22.21 12.00 11.00
N GLU A 93 22.33 11.07 11.95
CA GLU A 93 21.18 10.72 12.80
C GLU A 93 20.85 11.97 13.61
N ILE A 94 20.15 12.90 12.94
CA ILE A 94 19.38 13.99 13.51
C ILE A 94 18.68 13.42 14.74
N MET A 95 19.04 13.97 15.91
CA MET A 95 18.30 13.99 17.19
C MET A 95 17.46 12.74 17.47
N ASP A 96 17.80 12.00 18.53
CA ASP A 96 16.96 10.96 19.16
C ASP A 96 15.52 11.00 18.66
N SER A 97 15.23 10.25 17.59
CA SER A 97 13.92 10.38 16.95
C SER A 97 12.87 10.04 18.01
N PRO A 98 11.93 10.95 18.29
CA PRO A 98 10.93 10.78 19.36
C PRO A 98 10.03 9.56 19.11
N CYS A 99 10.06 9.02 17.89
CA CYS A 99 9.33 7.84 17.45
C CYS A 99 10.25 6.63 17.31
N LYS A 100 10.87 6.15 18.40
CA LYS A 100 11.67 4.91 18.39
C LYS A 100 11.26 3.99 19.52
N GLY A 101 10.95 2.73 19.21
CA GLY A 101 10.50 1.78 20.22
C GLY A 101 10.04 0.45 19.64
N GLU A 102 9.41 -0.38 20.46
CA GLU A 102 8.88 -1.69 20.05
C GLU A 102 7.35 -1.66 19.99
N LEU A 103 6.81 -2.14 18.88
CA LEU A 103 5.38 -2.21 18.58
C LEU A 103 5.04 -3.57 17.97
N LEU A 104 3.81 -4.02 18.15
CA LEU A 104 3.27 -5.21 17.48
C LEU A 104 2.69 -4.80 16.14
N LEU A 105 3.29 -5.24 15.02
CA LEU A 105 2.75 -5.03 13.68
C LEU A 105 1.77 -6.16 13.34
N ARG A 106 0.55 -5.83 12.91
CA ARG A 106 -0.39 -6.80 12.34
C ARG A 106 0.07 -7.19 10.93
N THR A 107 0.20 -8.48 10.70
CA THR A 107 0.46 -9.04 9.39
C THR A 107 -0.84 -9.12 8.58
N GLN A 108 -0.73 -9.29 7.26
CA GLN A 108 -1.89 -9.48 6.38
C GLN A 108 -2.73 -10.72 6.74
N THR A 109 -2.16 -11.68 7.47
CA THR A 109 -2.88 -12.87 7.97
C THR A 109 -3.53 -12.62 9.34
N GLY A 110 -3.51 -11.39 9.84
CA GLY A 110 -4.06 -11.02 11.16
C GLY A 110 -3.13 -11.27 12.35
N VAL A 111 -2.00 -11.97 12.17
CA VAL A 111 -1.05 -12.30 13.25
C VAL A 111 -0.25 -11.07 13.67
N LEU A 112 -0.13 -10.82 14.97
CA LEU A 112 0.69 -9.75 15.53
C LEU A 112 2.15 -10.18 15.69
N ARG A 113 3.11 -9.33 15.30
CA ARG A 113 4.55 -9.60 15.44
C ARG A 113 5.29 -8.41 16.00
N TRP A 114 6.16 -8.65 16.99
CA TRP A 114 7.04 -7.62 17.54
C TRP A 114 8.00 -7.09 16.48
N LYS A 115 8.05 -5.76 16.36
CA LYS A 115 8.97 -5.02 15.51
C LYS A 115 9.60 -3.90 16.31
N ARG A 116 10.90 -3.67 16.09
CA ARG A 116 11.53 -2.41 16.48
C ARG A 116 11.23 -1.39 15.39
N VAL A 117 10.52 -0.34 15.74
CA VAL A 117 10.01 0.70 14.85
C VAL A 117 10.77 1.99 15.11
N SER A 118 11.10 2.70 14.03
CA SER A 118 11.61 4.07 14.09
C SER A 118 10.97 4.90 12.99
N VAL A 119 10.39 6.05 13.29
CA VAL A 119 9.83 6.99 12.29
C VAL A 119 10.67 8.26 12.27
N TYR A 120 11.02 8.77 11.09
CA TYR A 120 11.87 9.95 10.96
C TYR A 120 11.62 10.67 9.63
N ILE A 121 12.06 11.91 9.50
CA ILE A 121 12.03 12.65 8.22
C ILE A 121 13.38 12.45 7.53
N ASN A 122 13.40 12.05 6.26
CA ASN A 122 14.63 11.96 5.47
C ASN A 122 15.03 13.33 4.86
N LYS A 123 16.16 13.38 4.15
CA LYS A 123 16.63 14.60 3.46
C LYS A 123 15.64 15.14 2.41
N SER A 124 14.86 14.25 1.81
CA SER A 124 13.82 14.60 0.83
C SER A 124 12.52 15.05 1.50
N PHE A 125 12.55 15.40 2.78
CA PHE A 125 11.40 15.81 3.59
C PHE A 125 10.24 14.79 3.61
N GLN A 126 10.52 13.51 3.40
CA GLN A 126 9.54 12.44 3.50
C GLN A 126 9.57 11.83 4.89
N VAL A 127 8.39 11.56 5.45
CA VAL A 127 8.26 10.77 6.68
C VAL A 127 8.48 9.29 6.34
N ILE A 128 9.50 8.68 6.94
CA ILE A 128 9.88 7.29 6.73
C ILE A 128 9.62 6.49 8.01
N VAL A 129 8.84 5.42 7.91
CA VAL A 129 8.79 4.37 8.94
C VAL A 129 9.78 3.27 8.60
N LYS A 130 10.64 2.92 9.57
CA LYS A 130 11.63 1.86 9.48
C LYS A 130 11.31 0.78 10.51
N LEU A 131 11.14 -0.45 10.01
CA LEU A 131 10.83 -1.64 10.77
C LEU A 131 12.04 -2.57 10.79
N LYS A 132 12.47 -2.99 11.97
CA LYS A 132 13.51 -4.00 12.18
C LYS A 132 12.93 -5.22 12.86
N SER A 133 13.34 -6.39 12.38
CA SER A 133 12.92 -7.70 12.90
C SER A 133 14.16 -8.55 13.14
N LYS A 134 14.20 -9.28 14.26
CA LYS A 134 15.22 -10.30 14.50
C LYS A 134 14.84 -11.59 13.76
N HIS A 135 15.80 -12.26 13.15
CA HIS A 135 15.66 -13.52 12.43
C HIS A 135 16.83 -14.45 12.83
N VAL A 136 16.66 -15.76 12.64
CA VAL A 136 17.69 -16.79 12.83
C VAL A 136 18.39 -16.65 14.20
N GLY A 137 17.68 -17.00 15.28
CA GLY A 137 18.23 -16.94 16.65
C GLY A 137 18.63 -15.53 17.13
N GLY A 138 18.31 -14.48 16.37
CA GLY A 138 18.74 -13.10 16.68
C GLY A 138 20.05 -12.68 16.04
N ALA A 139 20.75 -13.57 15.34
CA ALA A 139 22.01 -13.28 14.64
C ALA A 139 21.82 -12.37 13.42
N PHE A 140 20.64 -12.38 12.80
CA PHE A 140 20.36 -11.60 11.61
C PHE A 140 19.17 -10.66 11.80
N SER A 141 19.23 -9.45 11.22
CA SER A 141 18.13 -8.48 11.29
C SER A 141 17.64 -8.07 9.90
N LYS A 142 16.36 -8.34 9.63
CA LYS A 142 15.65 -7.88 8.42
C LYS A 142 15.13 -6.46 8.68
N LYS A 143 15.50 -5.52 7.81
CA LYS A 143 15.10 -4.11 7.86
C LYS A 143 14.16 -3.79 6.70
N LYS A 144 13.12 -3.02 6.94
CA LYS A 144 12.13 -2.58 5.94
C LYS A 144 11.85 -1.09 6.15
N LYS A 145 11.83 -0.28 5.10
CA LYS A 145 11.48 1.15 5.15
C LYS A 145 10.26 1.42 4.26
N CYS A 146 9.40 2.34 4.66
CA CYS A 146 8.24 2.77 3.88
C CYS A 146 8.03 4.28 4.08
N VAL A 147 7.60 4.97 3.02
CA VAL A 147 7.11 6.36 3.14
C VAL A 147 5.72 6.33 3.79
N VAL A 148 5.51 7.23 4.74
CA VAL A 148 4.25 7.46 5.44
C VAL A 148 3.71 8.80 5.01
N TYR A 149 2.43 8.84 4.61
CA TYR A 149 1.75 10.08 4.22
C TYR A 149 0.50 10.37 5.06
N GLY A 150 0.16 9.51 6.03
CA GLY A 150 -1.00 9.71 6.87
C GLY A 150 -1.06 8.75 8.05
N ILE A 151 -1.96 9.08 8.99
CA ILE A 151 -2.22 8.31 10.20
C ILE A 151 -3.70 7.91 10.28
N CYS A 152 -3.96 6.74 10.87
CA CYS A 152 -5.30 6.22 11.13
C CYS A 152 -5.43 5.92 12.63
N GLU A 153 -6.27 6.67 13.34
CA GLU A 153 -6.47 6.52 14.79
C GLU A 153 -7.67 5.66 15.17
N GLY A 154 -8.58 5.47 14.23
CA GLY A 154 -9.71 4.56 14.31
C GLY A 154 -10.38 4.48 12.95
N ILE A 155 -10.43 3.30 12.36
CA ILE A 155 -11.29 3.03 11.20
C ILE A 155 -12.06 1.77 11.54
N SER A 156 -13.40 1.83 11.43
CA SER A 156 -14.36 0.76 11.73
C SER A 156 -14.31 -0.44 10.77
N THR A 157 -13.17 -0.70 10.12
CA THR A 157 -13.00 -1.80 9.15
C THR A 157 -12.30 -3.03 9.75
N TRP A 158 -12.06 -3.04 11.07
CA TRP A 158 -11.23 -4.09 11.70
C TRP A 158 -12.00 -5.32 12.17
N THR A 159 -13.32 -5.38 11.95
CA THR A 159 -14.17 -6.50 12.36
C THR A 159 -15.22 -6.80 11.29
N THR A 160 -14.92 -7.78 10.45
CA THR A 160 -15.97 -8.70 10.01
C THR A 160 -16.02 -9.81 11.07
N SER A 161 -17.20 -9.96 11.68
CA SER A 161 -17.58 -10.93 12.73
C SER A 161 -17.23 -10.61 14.19
N ASP A 162 -18.31 -10.28 14.90
CA ASP A 162 -18.69 -10.74 16.25
C ASP A 162 -18.04 -10.09 17.49
N THR A 163 -18.84 -9.20 18.09
CA THR A 163 -19.16 -9.15 19.52
C THR A 163 -18.01 -9.30 20.53
N LYS A 164 -17.78 -8.20 21.26
CA LYS A 164 -17.16 -8.11 22.60
C LYS A 164 -15.64 -7.88 22.63
N ASN A 165 -15.24 -6.60 22.66
CA ASN A 165 -14.28 -6.00 23.63
C ASN A 165 -13.79 -4.61 23.16
N SER A 166 -14.58 -3.55 23.41
CA SER A 166 -14.23 -2.16 23.07
C SER A 166 -12.95 -1.62 23.76
N LEU A 167 -12.41 -2.34 24.74
CA LEU A 167 -11.19 -1.96 25.45
C LEU A 167 -9.92 -2.26 24.63
N GLU A 168 -9.94 -3.29 23.78
CA GLU A 168 -8.76 -3.78 23.07
C GLU A 168 -8.41 -2.96 21.80
N GLU A 169 -9.41 -2.34 21.19
CA GLU A 169 -9.26 -1.45 20.02
C GLU A 169 -8.46 -0.19 20.36
N SER A 170 -8.46 0.21 21.62
CA SER A 170 -7.91 1.48 22.08
C SER A 170 -6.37 1.55 22.14
N SER A 171 -5.65 0.49 21.82
CA SER A 171 -4.18 0.53 21.75
C SER A 171 -3.65 0.39 20.32
N HIS A 172 -4.55 0.38 19.34
CA HIS A 172 -4.19 0.23 17.94
C HIS A 172 -4.12 1.57 17.21
N PHE A 173 -3.27 1.64 16.18
CA PHE A 173 -3.22 2.74 15.23
C PHE A 173 -2.65 2.24 13.90
N GLY A 174 -2.90 2.97 12.81
CA GLY A 174 -2.43 2.63 11.47
C GLY A 174 -1.59 3.74 10.87
N LEU A 175 -0.57 3.37 10.07
CA LEU A 175 0.18 4.30 9.23
C LEU A 175 -0.15 4.06 7.77
N ARG A 176 -0.57 5.09 7.04
CA ARG A 176 -0.86 5.00 5.60
C ARG A 176 0.43 5.06 4.81
N THR A 177 0.65 4.06 3.99
CA THR A 177 1.81 3.94 3.10
C THR A 177 1.36 3.63 1.68
N ALA A 178 2.24 3.77 0.68
CA ALA A 178 1.90 3.45 -0.70
C ALA A 178 1.53 1.95 -0.89
N GLN A 179 1.93 1.09 0.06
CA GLN A 179 1.64 -0.34 0.04
C GLN A 179 0.43 -0.73 0.91
N GLY A 180 -0.38 0.25 1.34
CA GLY A 180 -1.51 0.06 2.24
C GLY A 180 -1.24 0.53 3.68
N VAL A 181 -2.12 0.14 4.59
CA VAL A 181 -2.04 0.54 6.01
C VAL A 181 -1.16 -0.43 6.79
N LEU A 182 -0.18 0.10 7.52
CA LEU A 182 0.58 -0.64 8.52
C LEU A 182 -0.10 -0.50 9.87
N GLU A 183 -0.71 -1.58 10.35
CA GLU A 183 -1.44 -1.61 11.62
C GLU A 183 -0.52 -1.99 12.78
N PHE A 184 -0.51 -1.17 13.83
CA PHE A 184 0.29 -1.38 15.03
C PHE A 184 -0.60 -1.50 16.27
N LYS A 185 -0.24 -2.42 17.17
CA LYS A 185 -0.74 -2.50 18.55
C LYS A 185 0.38 -2.00 19.49
N SER A 186 0.05 -1.00 20.29
CA SER A 186 0.87 -0.50 21.38
C SER A 186 0.59 -1.26 22.68
N LYS A 187 1.47 -1.12 23.68
CA LYS A 187 1.25 -1.77 24.98
C LYS A 187 0.05 -1.18 25.73
N ASN A 188 -0.16 0.13 25.61
CA ASN A 188 -1.23 0.87 26.26
C ASN A 188 -1.67 2.08 25.43
N LYS A 189 -2.76 2.73 25.85
CA LYS A 189 -3.36 3.92 25.22
C LYS A 189 -2.38 5.11 25.18
N ASP A 190 -1.61 5.32 26.24
CA ASP A 190 -0.69 6.47 26.33
C ASP A 190 0.49 6.32 25.36
N GLN A 191 1.07 5.12 25.27
CA GLN A 191 2.08 4.81 24.28
C GLN A 191 1.53 4.99 22.88
N ARG A 192 0.31 4.49 22.60
CA ARG A 192 -0.35 4.72 21.31
C ARG A 192 -0.45 6.21 21.02
N GLN A 193 -0.93 7.01 21.96
CA GLN A 193 -1.13 8.44 21.75
C GLN A 193 0.18 9.17 21.48
N ARG A 194 1.25 8.86 22.24
CA ARG A 194 2.60 9.41 21.97
C ARG A 194 3.09 9.08 20.57
N TRP A 195 2.89 7.84 20.10
CA TRP A 195 3.24 7.46 18.73
C TRP A 195 2.42 8.25 17.70
N VAL A 196 1.13 8.39 17.93
CA VAL A 196 0.22 9.12 17.05
C VAL A 196 0.62 10.58 16.95
N ASP A 197 0.79 11.26 18.08
CA ASP A 197 1.09 12.69 18.13
C ASP A 197 2.46 12.99 17.52
N ASN A 198 3.47 12.18 17.82
CA ASN A 198 4.80 12.38 17.24
C ASN A 198 4.82 12.11 15.72
N VAL A 199 4.08 11.10 15.22
CA VAL A 199 3.99 10.87 13.78
C VAL A 199 3.21 11.99 13.09
N ARG A 200 2.13 12.48 13.69
CA ARG A 200 1.37 13.63 13.19
C ARG A 200 2.25 14.88 13.11
N TYR A 201 3.06 15.12 14.15
CA TYR A 201 4.05 16.19 14.16
C TYR A 201 5.05 16.06 13.00
N LEU A 202 5.57 14.85 12.76
CA LEU A 202 6.51 14.62 11.65
C LEU A 202 5.84 14.82 10.27
N LEU A 203 4.59 14.39 10.11
CA LEU A 203 3.82 14.60 8.87
C LEU A 203 3.57 16.09 8.61
N HIS A 204 3.18 16.84 9.65
CA HIS A 204 3.02 18.29 9.54
C HIS A 204 4.34 18.99 9.21
N LYS A 205 5.43 18.61 9.87
CA LYS A 205 6.77 19.17 9.61
C LYS A 205 7.27 18.86 8.20
N ALA A 206 6.97 17.68 7.68
CA ALA A 206 7.29 17.28 6.30
C ALA A 206 6.48 18.06 5.26
N GLY A 207 5.19 18.32 5.53
CA GLY A 207 4.31 19.08 4.64
C GLY A 207 4.45 20.60 4.72
N GLY A 208 4.96 21.14 5.83
CA GLY A 208 5.14 22.58 6.04
C GLY A 208 6.35 23.21 5.32
N VAL A 209 7.11 22.42 4.56
CA VAL A 209 8.32 22.91 3.86
C VAL A 209 7.95 23.74 2.61
N ASP A 210 6.76 23.56 2.06
CA ASP A 210 6.26 24.35 0.92
C ASP A 210 6.05 25.84 1.26
N GLY A 211 5.96 26.20 2.56
CA GLY A 211 5.85 27.60 3.02
C GLY A 211 7.16 28.22 3.51
N MET A 212 8.21 27.42 3.73
CA MET A 212 9.49 27.91 4.25
C MET A 212 10.46 28.28 3.11
N GLU A 213 10.36 27.61 1.95
CA GLU A 213 11.15 27.98 0.77
C GLU A 213 10.75 29.35 0.22
N SER A 214 9.46 29.70 0.19
CA SER A 214 9.02 31.07 -0.16
C SER A 214 9.52 32.13 0.82
N SER A 215 9.69 31.79 2.10
CA SER A 215 10.20 32.73 3.12
C SER A 215 11.71 32.96 3.01
N LEU A 216 12.47 31.96 2.55
CA LEU A 216 13.91 32.08 2.30
C LEU A 216 14.23 32.77 0.96
N GLU A 217 13.33 32.72 -0.02
CA GLU A 217 13.40 33.53 -1.26
C GLU A 217 13.12 35.02 -0.97
N LEU A 218 12.14 35.35 -0.13
CA LEU A 218 11.83 36.75 0.21
C LEU A 218 12.89 37.43 1.08
N LEU A 219 13.67 36.67 1.86
CA LEU A 219 14.77 37.22 2.66
C LEU A 219 16.05 37.47 1.86
N LYS A 220 16.17 36.93 0.64
CA LYS A 220 17.32 37.22 -0.26
C LYS A 220 17.15 38.51 -1.06
N ILE A 221 15.92 39.00 -1.23
CA ILE A 221 15.63 40.22 -2.01
C ILE A 221 15.87 41.51 -1.21
N ASN A 222 15.91 41.45 0.13
CA ASN A 222 16.13 42.63 0.99
C ASN A 222 17.60 42.90 1.35
N ARG A 223 18.56 42.33 0.61
CA ARG A 223 20.00 42.52 0.88
C ARG A 223 20.80 43.17 -0.24
N ASP A 224 20.14 43.72 -1.25
CA ASP A 224 20.74 44.57 -2.28
C ASP A 224 19.99 45.91 -2.39
N ILE A 225 20.13 46.76 -1.37
CA ILE A 225 20.02 48.23 -1.46
C ILE A 225 21.15 48.84 -0.64
#